data_AF-A0AAD7XD53-F1
#
_entry.id   AF-A0AAD7XD53-F1
#
_cell.length_a   1.000
_cell.length_b   1.000
_cell.length_c   1.000
_cell.angle_alpha   90.00
_cell.angle_beta   90.00
_cell.angle_gamma   90.00
#
_symmetry.space_group_name_H-M   'P 1'
#
loop_
_entity.id
_entity.type
_entity.pdbx_description
1 polymer ?
#
loop_
_entity_poly.entity_id
_entity_poly.type
_entity_poly.pdbx_seq_one_letter_code
_entity_poly.pdbx_strand_id
1 'polypeptide(L)'
;MVLFFTSTAVNPPATIYMGKDKFENEDLIKYAWPQDVWFHVDKLSSAHVYLRMPEGMAWEAIPEALLIDCAQLVKANSIEGMPSSVNAPSCVAR
;
A
#
# COMPACT_ATOMS: atom_id res chain seq x y z
N MET A 1 -0.41 12.05 -10.99
CA MET A 1 -0.38 10.75 -11.66
C MET A 1 -0.45 9.63 -10.62
N VAL A 2 -1.41 8.73 -10.77
CA VAL A 2 -1.60 7.55 -9.92
C VAL A 2 -0.95 6.34 -10.56
N LEU A 3 -0.20 5.56 -9.77
CA LEU A 3 0.41 4.30 -10.15
C LEU A 3 -0.49 3.15 -9.68
N PHE A 4 -0.68 2.15 -10.54
CA PHE A 4 -1.48 0.96 -10.24
C PHE A 4 -0.59 -0.27 -10.30
N PHE A 5 -0.73 -1.12 -9.29
CA PHE A 5 -0.04 -2.39 -9.14
C PHE A 5 -1.07 -3.48 -8.89
N THR A 6 -0.74 -4.71 -9.26
CA THR A 6 -1.60 -5.88 -9.03
C THR A 6 -0.77 -6.93 -8.33
N SER A 7 -1.20 -7.35 -7.14
CA SER A 7 -0.56 -8.44 -6.40
C SER A 7 -1.33 -9.74 -6.62
N THR A 8 -0.60 -10.78 -6.99
CA THR A 8 -1.12 -12.16 -7.16
C THR A 8 -1.04 -12.97 -5.87
N ALA A 9 -0.66 -12.34 -4.75
CA ALA A 9 -0.58 -12.98 -3.43
C ALA A 9 -1.95 -13.47 -2.90
N VAL A 10 -3.04 -12.94 -3.44
CA VAL A 10 -4.42 -13.34 -3.15
C VAL A 10 -5.16 -13.70 -4.43
N ASN A 11 -6.21 -14.51 -4.32
CA ASN A 11 -7.11 -14.82 -5.42
C ASN A 11 -8.55 -14.46 -5.01
N PRO A 12 -9.24 -13.55 -5.73
CA PRO A 12 -8.77 -12.81 -6.91
C PRO A 12 -7.63 -11.82 -6.60
N PRO A 13 -6.78 -11.47 -7.60
CA PRO A 13 -5.63 -10.58 -7.41
C PRO A 13 -6.04 -9.24 -6.79
N ALA A 14 -5.28 -8.79 -5.80
CA ALA A 14 -5.55 -7.50 -5.17
C ALA A 14 -5.00 -6.37 -6.02
N THR A 15 -5.74 -5.26 -6.06
CA THR A 15 -5.31 -4.04 -6.75
C THR A 15 -4.74 -3.07 -5.73
N ILE A 16 -3.54 -2.59 -6.00
CA ILE A 16 -2.82 -1.62 -5.17
C ILE A 16 -2.66 -0.35 -5.99
N TYR A 17 -2.87 0.81 -5.39
CA TYR A 17 -2.68 2.09 -6.06
C TYR A 17 -1.93 3.08 -5.16
N MET A 18 -1.15 3.95 -5.78
CA MET A 18 -0.21 4.84 -5.11
C MET A 18 -0.15 6.16 -5.86
N GLY A 19 -0.32 7.29 -5.18
CA GLY A 19 -0.12 8.60 -5.81
C GLY A 19 1.37 8.90 -5.96
N LYS A 20 1.74 9.50 -7.09
CA LYS A 20 3.12 9.94 -7.36
C LYS A 20 3.59 11.04 -6.39
N ASP A 21 2.66 11.86 -5.91
CA ASP A 21 2.95 13.01 -5.07
C ASP A 21 1.84 13.25 -4.04
N LYS A 22 2.07 14.21 -3.14
CA LYS A 22 1.14 14.53 -2.05
C LYS A 22 -0.23 15.00 -2.53
N PHE A 23 -0.33 15.69 -3.66
CA PHE A 23 -1.60 16.23 -4.14
C PHE A 23 -2.49 15.08 -4.64
N GLU A 24 -1.90 14.15 -5.36
CA GLU A 24 -2.58 12.95 -5.84
C GLU A 24 -3.02 12.04 -4.69
N ASN A 25 -2.20 11.93 -3.64
CA ASN A 25 -2.56 11.16 -2.45
C ASN A 25 -3.76 11.78 -1.72
N GLU A 26 -3.82 13.11 -1.62
CA GLU A 26 -4.94 13.85 -1.03
C GLU A 26 -6.23 13.71 -1.85
N ASP A 27 -6.14 13.56 -3.17
CA ASP A 27 -7.32 13.26 -3.98
C ASP A 27 -7.70 11.77 -3.91
N LEU A 28 -6.74 10.86 -3.88
CA LEU A 28 -6.98 9.43 -3.70
C LEU A 28 -7.72 9.13 -2.40
N ILE A 29 -7.33 9.76 -1.29
CA ILE A 29 -8.01 9.54 0.01
C ILE A 29 -9.46 10.04 0.00
N LYS A 30 -9.79 11.08 -0.79
CA LYS A 30 -11.18 11.56 -0.94
C LYS A 30 -12.07 10.58 -1.69
N TYR A 31 -11.49 9.80 -2.60
CA TYR A 31 -12.19 8.78 -3.39
C TYR A 31 -11.99 7.36 -2.86
N ALA A 32 -11.23 7.19 -1.77
CA ALA A 32 -11.00 5.90 -1.14
C ALA A 32 -12.29 5.38 -0.49
N TRP A 33 -12.49 4.07 -0.57
CA TRP A 33 -13.63 3.41 0.03
C TRP A 33 -13.30 3.06 1.48
N PRO A 34 -14.30 2.96 2.39
CA PRO A 34 -14.07 2.56 3.78
C PRO A 34 -13.53 1.13 3.93
N GLN A 35 -13.52 0.34 2.86
CA GLN A 35 -12.96 -1.01 2.80
C GLN A 35 -11.52 -1.03 2.26
N ASP A 36 -11.02 0.09 1.73
CA ASP A 36 -9.65 0.15 1.21
C ASP A 36 -8.67 0.29 2.38
N VAL A 37 -7.58 -0.46 2.34
CA VAL A 37 -6.55 -0.43 3.39
C VAL A 37 -5.45 0.53 2.98
N TRP A 38 -5.18 1.53 3.81
CA TRP A 38 -4.12 2.50 3.57
C TRP A 38 -2.84 2.13 4.32
N PHE A 39 -1.71 2.25 3.61
CA PHE A 39 -0.36 2.00 4.09
C PHE A 39 0.48 3.26 3.90
N HIS A 40 1.13 3.69 4.98
CA HIS A 40 2.13 4.74 4.95
C HIS A 40 3.28 4.40 5.90
N VAL A 41 4.46 4.94 5.61
CA VAL A 41 5.58 4.90 6.55
C VAL A 41 5.53 6.16 7.42
N ASP A 42 5.60 5.95 8.73
CA ASP A 42 5.71 7.05 9.69
C ASP A 42 7.10 7.68 9.60
N LYS A 43 7.17 9.02 9.67
CA LYS A 43 8.39 9.86 9.74
C LYS A 43 9.18 10.13 8.46
N LEU A 44 8.81 9.58 7.31
CA LEU A 44 9.44 9.93 6.03
C LEU A 44 8.44 10.65 5.12
N SER A 45 8.95 11.54 4.26
CA SER A 45 8.17 12.07 3.14
C SER A 45 8.03 10.96 2.08
N SER A 46 7.24 9.95 2.42
CA SER A 46 7.15 8.67 1.71
C SER A 46 5.84 8.51 0.94
N ALA A 47 5.82 7.52 0.06
CA ALA A 47 4.64 7.16 -0.71
C ALA A 47 3.47 6.68 0.17
N HIS A 48 2.25 7.05 -0.23
CA HIS A 48 1.01 6.49 0.32
C HIS A 48 0.52 5.39 -0.62
N VAL A 49 0.42 4.18 -0.09
CA VAL A 49 -0.02 3.01 -0.83
C VAL A 49 -1.39 2.62 -0.32
N TYR A 50 -2.32 2.35 -1.24
CA TYR A 50 -3.68 1.94 -0.94
C TYR A 50 -3.94 0.58 -1.55
N LEU A 51 -4.52 -0.32 -0.78
CA LEU A 51 -4.88 -1.66 -1.17
C LEU A 51 -6.40 -1.76 -1.28
N ARG A 52 -6.88 -2.03 -2.48
CA ARG A 52 -8.27 -2.41 -2.70
C ARG A 52 -8.46 -3.87 -2.31
N MET A 53 -9.26 -4.10 -1.29
CA MET A 53 -9.59 -5.46 -0.89
C MET A 53 -10.48 -6.14 -1.94
N PRO A 54 -10.25 -7.43 -2.24
CA PRO A 54 -11.17 -8.19 -3.06
C PRO A 54 -12.51 -8.38 -2.35
N GLU A 55 -13.60 -8.47 -3.13
CA GLU A 55 -14.95 -8.61 -2.58
C GLU A 55 -15.05 -9.85 -1.68
N GLY A 56 -15.45 -9.63 -0.42
CA GLY A 56 -15.63 -10.68 0.57
C GLY A 56 -14.39 -11.04 1.41
N MET A 57 -13.25 -10.37 1.21
CA MET A 57 -12.07 -10.54 2.08
C MET A 57 -12.11 -9.52 3.23
N ALA A 58 -11.94 -10.01 4.46
CA ALA A 58 -11.78 -9.16 5.64
C ALA A 58 -10.34 -8.65 5.75
N TRP A 59 -10.15 -7.48 6.36
CA TRP A 59 -8.83 -6.89 6.60
C TRP A 59 -7.92 -7.78 7.47
N GLU A 60 -8.50 -8.58 8.36
CA GLU A 60 -7.78 -9.56 9.19
C GLU A 60 -7.34 -10.81 8.41
N ALA A 61 -7.94 -11.05 7.25
CA ALA A 61 -7.65 -12.20 6.39
C ALA A 61 -6.59 -11.90 5.32
N ILE A 62 -5.98 -10.70 5.36
CA ILE A 62 -4.92 -10.31 4.43
C ILE A 62 -3.69 -11.19 4.70
N PRO A 63 -3.19 -11.94 3.71
CA PRO A 63 -2.00 -12.77 3.90
C PRO A 63 -0.74 -11.90 4.05
N GLU A 64 0.22 -12.41 4.81
CA GLU A 64 1.49 -11.73 5.06
C GLU A 64 2.24 -11.39 3.77
N ALA A 65 2.16 -12.23 2.74
CA ALA A 65 2.75 -11.96 1.43
C ALA A 65 2.24 -10.64 0.81
N LEU A 66 0.95 -10.33 0.93
CA LEU A 66 0.37 -9.09 0.42
C LEU A 66 0.83 -7.88 1.24
N LEU A 67 0.96 -8.04 2.56
CA LEU A 67 1.52 -6.99 3.44
C LEU A 67 2.98 -6.71 3.08
N ILE A 68 3.77 -7.74 2.80
CA ILE A 68 5.16 -7.63 2.38
C ILE A 68 5.25 -6.88 1.04
N ASP A 69 4.40 -7.19 0.06
CA ASP A 69 4.35 -6.47 -1.22
C ASP A 69 4.07 -4.98 -1.01
N CYS A 70 3.05 -4.64 -0.21
CA CYS A 70 2.72 -3.24 0.13
C CYS A 70 3.89 -2.54 0.83
N ALA A 71 4.52 -3.19 1.81
CA ALA A 71 5.67 -2.65 2.54
C ALA A 71 6.88 -2.42 1.62
N GLN A 72 7.13 -3.32 0.68
CA GLN A 72 8.18 -3.16 -0.32
C GLN A 72 7.89 -2.00 -1.26
N LEU A 73 6.65 -1.81 -1.69
CA LEU A 73 6.25 -0.67 -2.53
C LEU A 73 6.45 0.66 -1.81
N VAL A 74 6.03 0.78 -0.53
CA VAL A 74 6.23 2.02 0.24
C VAL A 74 7.72 2.29 0.44
N LYS A 75 8.52 1.25 0.72
CA LYS A 75 9.98 1.36 0.89
C LYS A 75 10.68 1.77 -0.41
N ALA A 76 10.34 1.13 -1.53
CA ALA A 76 10.94 1.42 -2.84
C ALA A 76 10.63 2.84 -3.33
N ASN A 77 9.51 3.42 -2.89
CA ASN A 77 9.11 4.78 -3.22
C ASN A 77 9.35 5.79 -2.09
N SER A 78 10.11 5.40 -1.07
CA SER A 78 10.63 6.31 -0.05
C SER A 78 12.06 6.73 -0.43
N ILE A 79 12.38 8.01 -0.28
CA ILE A 79 13.66 8.63 -0.66
C ILE A 79 14.89 7.96 0.01
N GLU A 80 14.69 7.13 1.04
CA GLU A 80 15.73 6.67 1.95
C GLU A 80 16.06 5.16 1.94
N GLY A 81 15.86 4.38 0.86
CA GLY A 81 16.46 3.02 0.91
C GLY A 81 16.32 2.04 -0.25
N MET A 82 17.47 1.68 -0.82
CA MET A 82 17.83 0.30 -1.18
C MET A 82 19.26 0.01 -0.66
N PRO A 83 19.57 -1.20 -0.15
CA PRO A 83 19.28 -2.46 -0.83
C PRO A 83 18.57 -3.53 0.02
N SER A 84 18.00 -4.49 -0.69
CA SER A 84 17.63 -5.86 -0.32
C SER A 84 18.04 -6.32 1.09
N SER A 85 17.12 -6.32 2.04
CA SER A 85 16.88 -7.38 3.02
C SER A 85 15.86 -6.89 4.06
N VAL A 86 14.88 -7.75 4.31
CA VAL A 86 13.97 -7.86 5.47
C VAL A 86 14.04 -6.74 6.54
N ASN A 87 13.02 -5.89 6.57
CA ASN A 87 12.32 -5.50 7.79
C ASN A 87 11.15 -4.61 7.40
N ALA A 88 9.93 -5.10 7.64
CA ALA A 88 8.71 -4.34 7.40
C ALA A 88 8.68 -3.13 8.35
N PRO A 89 8.55 -1.89 7.85
CA PRO A 89 8.24 -0.76 8.71
C PRO A 89 6.83 -0.99 9.27
N SER A 90 6.60 -0.59 10.52
CA SER A 90 5.31 -0.70 11.20
C SER A 90 4.20 -0.06 10.35
N CYS A 91 3.43 -0.89 9.65
CA CYS A 91 2.29 -0.49 8.85
C CYS A 91 1.14 -0.12 9.79
N VAL A 92 0.76 1.16 9.83
CA VAL A 92 -0.45 1.61 10.52
C VAL A 92 -1.60 1.49 9.53
N ALA A 93 -2.45 0.47 9.69
CA ALA A 93 -3.77 0.43 9.06
C ALA A 93 -4.71 1.27 9.91
N ARG A 94 -5.32 2.31 9.33
CA ARG A 94 -6.31 3.16 9.98
C ARG A 94 -7.56 3.28 9.14
#